data_AF-A0A2I0CPD4-F1
#
_entry.id   AF-A0A2I0CPD4-F1
#
_cell.length_a   1.000
_cell.length_b   1.000
_cell.length_c   1.000
_cell.angle_alpha   90.00
_cell.angle_beta   90.00
_cell.angle_gamma   90.00
#
_symmetry.space_group_name_H-M   'P 1'
#
loop_
_entity.id
_entity.type
_entity.pdbx_description
1 polymer ?
#
loop_
_entity_poly.entity_id
_entity_poly.type
_entity_poly.pdbx_seq_one_letter_code
_entity_poly.pdbx_strand_id
1 'polypeptide(L)'
;MNHFYLIPFLLLCGLFYGMTFAVLKLNRWKALPTEEQYLASLAGQPAQCSHCASATIEERGEWGRNSQERVFVCQGCGRKLYRSQH
;
A
#
# COMPACT_ATOMS: atom_id res chain seq x y z
N MET A 1 13.99 -23.20 38.13
CA MET A 1 14.43 -22.81 36.77
C MET A 1 14.02 -21.36 36.55
N ASN A 2 14.99 -20.45 36.37
CA ASN A 2 14.74 -19.01 36.33
C ASN A 2 14.13 -18.61 34.96
N HIS A 3 12.82 -18.32 34.92
CA HIS A 3 12.07 -17.98 33.69
C HIS A 3 12.15 -16.50 33.30
N PHE A 4 12.96 -15.70 33.99
CA PHE A 4 13.11 -14.26 33.75
C PHE A 4 13.62 -13.92 32.34
N TYR A 5 14.31 -14.83 31.64
CA TYR A 5 14.81 -14.62 30.28
C TYR A 5 13.74 -14.74 29.18
N LEU A 6 12.57 -15.33 29.48
CA LEU A 6 11.50 -15.48 28.49
C LEU A 6 10.84 -14.15 28.15
N ILE A 7 10.72 -13.25 29.12
CA ILE A 7 10.12 -11.92 28.95
C ILE A 7 10.91 -11.05 27.95
N PRO A 8 12.22 -10.82 28.12
CA PRO A 8 12.99 -10.03 27.14
C PRO A 8 13.06 -10.71 25.78
N PHE A 9 13.07 -12.05 25.72
CA PHE A 9 13.03 -12.79 24.47
C PHE A 9 11.72 -12.58 23.70
N LEU A 10 10.58 -12.66 24.37
CA LEU A 10 9.27 -12.40 23.76
C LEU A 10 9.14 -10.95 23.27
N LEU A 11 9.67 -9.99 24.02
CA LEU A 11 9.70 -8.58 23.60
C LEU A 11 10.55 -8.39 22.33
N LEU A 12 11.73 -9.01 22.27
CA LEU A 12 12.59 -8.97 21.08
C LEU A 12 11.91 -9.59 19.86
N CYS A 13 11.28 -10.76 20.02
CA CYS A 13 10.53 -11.40 18.94
C CYS A 13 9.35 -10.53 18.47
N GLY A 14 8.61 -9.92 19.41
CA GLY A 14 7.50 -9.02 19.09
C GLY A 14 7.95 -7.79 18.31
N LEU A 15 9.06 -7.15 18.72
CA LEU A 15 9.64 -6.01 18.00
C LEU A 15 10.10 -6.41 16.60
N PHE A 16 10.80 -7.53 16.47
CA PHE A 16 11.26 -8.02 15.17
C PHE A 16 10.09 -8.33 14.22
N TYR A 17 9.05 -8.99 14.72
CA TYR A 17 7.84 -9.26 13.96
C TYR A 17 7.11 -7.98 13.56
N GLY A 18 6.97 -7.02 14.48
CA GLY A 18 6.35 -5.72 14.20
C GLY A 18 7.10 -4.94 13.11
N MET A 19 8.42 -4.90 13.18
CA MET A 19 9.26 -4.23 12.17
C MET A 19 9.16 -4.90 10.80
N THR A 20 9.26 -6.23 10.73
CA THR A 20 9.15 -6.96 9.46
C THR A 20 7.77 -6.76 8.82
N PHE A 21 6.70 -6.79 9.61
CA PHE A 21 5.35 -6.51 9.13
C PHE A 21 5.20 -5.07 8.58
N ALA A 22 5.74 -4.07 9.29
CA ALA A 22 5.71 -2.68 8.83
C ALA A 22 6.48 -2.50 7.51
N VAL A 23 7.66 -3.12 7.38
CA VAL A 23 8.47 -3.09 6.15
C VAL A 23 7.73 -3.76 4.99
N LEU A 24 7.13 -4.93 5.22
CA LEU A 24 6.36 -5.64 4.18
C LEU A 24 5.17 -4.81 3.69
N LYS A 25 4.45 -4.15 4.60
CA LYS A 25 3.36 -3.23 4.25
C LYS A 25 3.87 -2.08 3.38
N LEU A 26 4.93 -1.40 3.83
CA LEU A 26 5.49 -0.28 3.09
C LEU A 26 5.98 -0.70 1.70
N ASN A 27 6.61 -1.87 1.58
CA ASN A 27 7.09 -2.40 0.31
C ASN A 27 5.95 -2.72 -0.66
N ARG A 28 4.83 -3.27 -0.18
CA ARG A 28 3.64 -3.50 -1.01
C ARG A 28 3.05 -2.20 -1.55
N TRP A 29 2.99 -1.17 -0.71
CA TRP A 29 2.54 0.15 -1.16
C TRP A 29 3.52 0.77 -2.15
N LYS A 30 4.84 0.68 -1.90
CA LYS A 30 5.89 1.16 -2.82
C LYS A 30 5.95 0.39 -4.15
N ALA A 31 5.46 -0.84 -4.20
CA ALA A 31 5.39 -1.63 -5.42
C ALA A 31 4.33 -1.11 -6.42
N LEU A 32 3.38 -0.29 -5.95
CA LEU A 32 2.45 0.40 -6.84
C LEU A 32 3.17 1.54 -7.56
N PRO A 33 2.89 1.73 -8.87
CA PRO A 33 3.44 2.86 -9.60
C PRO A 33 2.94 4.17 -9.00
N THR A 34 3.67 5.26 -9.21
CA THR A 34 3.14 6.61 -8.92
C THR A 34 2.16 7.03 -10.00
N GLU A 35 1.38 8.09 -9.74
CA GLU A 35 0.44 8.66 -10.71
C GLU A 35 1.13 8.96 -12.05
N GLU A 36 2.25 9.67 -12.02
CA GLU A 36 3.03 10.01 -13.22
C GLU A 36 3.47 8.75 -13.99
N GLN A 37 3.95 7.72 -13.29
CA GLN A 37 4.38 6.46 -13.92
C GLN A 37 3.19 5.72 -14.55
N TYR A 38 2.04 5.74 -13.89
CA TYR A 38 0.82 5.13 -14.41
C TYR A 38 0.28 5.89 -15.63
N LEU A 39 0.22 7.22 -15.57
CA LEU A 39 -0.20 8.05 -16.70
C LEU A 39 0.79 7.95 -17.88
N ALA A 40 2.09 7.85 -17.62
CA ALA A 40 3.08 7.59 -18.67
C ALA A 40 2.83 6.24 -19.38
N SER A 41 2.35 5.22 -18.64
CA SER A 41 1.98 3.93 -19.24
C SER A 41 0.73 4.00 -20.13
N LEU A 42 -0.11 5.03 -19.94
CA LEU A 42 -1.30 5.31 -20.73
C LEU A 42 -1.03 6.16 -21.98
N ALA A 43 0.23 6.51 -22.26
CA ALA A 43 0.66 7.22 -23.48
C ALA A 43 -0.13 8.50 -23.80
N GLY A 44 -0.49 9.28 -22.78
CA GLY A 44 -1.23 10.54 -22.94
C GLY A 44 -2.76 10.39 -23.01
N GLN A 45 -3.29 9.19 -22.77
CA GLN A 45 -4.73 8.99 -22.54
C GLN A 45 -5.15 9.59 -21.18
N PRO A 46 -6.44 9.97 -21.04
CA PRO A 46 -6.97 10.43 -19.75
C PRO A 46 -6.78 9.36 -18.65
N ALA A 47 -6.75 9.82 -17.40
CA ALA A 47 -6.65 8.95 -16.23
C ALA A 47 -7.84 7.98 -16.18
N GLN A 48 -7.63 6.75 -16.66
CA GLN A 48 -8.64 5.69 -16.69
C GLN A 48 -8.04 4.35 -16.26
N CYS A 49 -8.90 3.44 -15.83
CA CYS A 49 -8.48 2.09 -15.49
C CYS A 49 -8.10 1.30 -16.75
N SER A 50 -6.85 0.86 -16.85
CA SER A 50 -6.37 0.06 -17.98
C SER A 50 -7.07 -1.30 -18.15
N HIS A 51 -7.76 -1.79 -17.10
CA HIS A 51 -8.43 -3.08 -17.12
C HIS A 51 -9.91 -2.99 -17.54
N CYS A 52 -10.64 -1.95 -17.12
CA CYS A 52 -12.08 -1.85 -17.37
C CYS A 52 -12.49 -0.56 -18.10
N ALA A 53 -11.53 0.26 -18.50
CA ALA A 53 -11.71 1.57 -19.14
C ALA A 53 -12.57 2.58 -18.36
N SER A 54 -12.92 2.30 -17.09
CA SER A 54 -13.64 3.25 -16.25
C SER A 54 -12.76 4.45 -15.93
N ALA A 55 -13.30 5.65 -16.13
CA ALA A 55 -12.69 6.92 -15.73
C ALA A 55 -12.92 7.25 -14.24
N THR A 56 -13.68 6.41 -13.52
CA THR A 56 -14.01 6.64 -12.12
C THR A 56 -12.94 6.03 -11.21
N ILE A 57 -12.09 6.90 -10.69
CA ILE A 57 -10.99 6.56 -9.79
C ILE A 57 -11.26 7.24 -8.45
N GLU A 58 -11.09 6.49 -7.35
CA GLU A 58 -11.28 6.97 -5.99
C GLU A 58 -9.97 6.81 -5.20
N GLU A 59 -9.64 7.82 -4.41
CA GLU A 59 -8.54 7.74 -3.46
C GLU A 59 -9.01 7.06 -2.16
N ARG A 60 -8.28 6.03 -1.72
CA ARG A 60 -8.51 5.35 -0.45
C ARG A 60 -7.20 5.13 0.29
N GLY A 61 -7.24 5.05 1.62
CA GLY A 61 -6.09 4.60 2.38
C GLY A 61 -5.88 3.09 2.23
N GLU A 62 -4.65 2.68 1.95
CA GLU A 62 -4.26 1.28 1.68
C GLU A 62 -4.58 0.35 2.85
N TRP A 63 -4.41 0.84 4.09
CA TRP A 63 -4.62 0.05 5.31
C TRP A 63 -5.84 0.47 6.12
N GLY A 64 -6.62 1.45 5.64
CA GLY A 64 -7.79 2.00 6.34
C GLY A 64 -7.98 3.48 6.08
N ARG A 65 -9.07 4.04 6.61
CA ARG A 65 -9.49 5.44 6.32
C ARG A 65 -8.45 6.49 6.67
N ASN A 66 -7.66 6.25 7.73
CA ASN A 66 -6.67 7.18 8.26
C ASN A 66 -5.23 6.83 7.86
N SER A 67 -5.03 5.90 6.92
CA SER A 67 -3.69 5.58 6.41
C SER A 67 -3.11 6.80 5.68
N GLN A 68 -1.85 7.13 5.98
CA GLN A 68 -1.09 8.09 5.17
C GLN A 68 -0.74 7.51 3.81
N GLU A 69 -0.58 6.19 3.72
CA GLU A 69 -0.39 5.46 2.47
C GLU A 69 -1.69 5.43 1.68
N ARG A 70 -1.85 6.41 0.79
CA ARG A 70 -3.01 6.54 -0.09
C ARG A 70 -2.77 5.84 -1.42
N VAL A 71 -3.83 5.24 -1.96
CA VAL A 71 -3.85 4.55 -3.24
C VAL A 71 -5.09 4.96 -4.03
N PHE A 72 -4.92 5.04 -5.34
CA PHE A 72 -5.99 5.32 -6.28
C PHE A 72 -6.53 4.00 -6.82
N VAL A 73 -7.83 3.79 -6.65
CA VAL A 73 -8.52 2.55 -6.97
C VAL A 73 -9.62 2.82 -7.98
N CYS A 74 -9.73 1.98 -9.00
CA CYS A 74 -10.85 2.07 -9.92
C CYS A 74 -12.16 1.65 -9.23
N GLN A 75 -13.21 2.47 -9.30
CA GLN A 75 -14.51 2.10 -8.73
C GLN A 75 -15.22 1.00 -9.52
N GLY A 76 -15.01 0.92 -10.83
CA GLY A 76 -15.66 -0.09 -11.69
C GLY A 76 -15.20 -1.52 -11.39
N CYS A 77 -13.90 -1.73 -11.19
CA CYS A 77 -13.34 -3.08 -10.97
C CYS A 77 -12.63 -3.26 -9.62
N GLY A 78 -12.51 -2.22 -8.81
CA GLY A 78 -11.84 -2.27 -7.50
C GLY A 78 -10.32 -2.43 -7.55
N ARG A 79 -9.70 -2.33 -8.73
CA ARG A 79 -8.25 -2.54 -8.89
C ARG A 79 -7.48 -1.29 -8.44
N LYS A 80 -6.40 -1.51 -7.68
CA LYS A 80 -5.40 -0.49 -7.32
C LYS A 80 -4.59 -0.13 -8.55
N LEU A 81 -4.54 1.15 -8.88
CA LEU A 81 -3.91 1.67 -10.09
C LEU A 81 -2.52 2.20 -9.77
N TYR A 82 -2.45 3.16 -8.86
CA TYR A 82 -1.21 3.83 -8.45
C TYR A 82 -1.30 4.35 -7.02
N ARG A 83 -0.17 4.72 -6.45
CA ARG A 83 -0.06 5.34 -5.12
C ARG A 83 -0.02 6.86 -5.21
N SER A 84 -0.49 7.51 -4.14
CA SER A 84 -0.27 8.94 -3.94
C SER A 84 1.19 9.22 -3.60
N GLN A 85 1.71 10.37 -4.03
CA GLN A 85 3.04 10.86 -3.61
C GLN A 85 2.97 11.81 -2.41
N HIS A 86 1.77 12.16 -1.94
CA HIS A 86 1.53 13.11 -0.85
C HIS A 86 1.64 12.48 0.54
#